data_AF-A0A809QG92-F1
#
_entry.id   AF-A0A809QG92-F1
#
_cell.length_a   1.000
_cell.length_b   1.000
_cell.length_c   1.000
_cell.angle_alpha   90.00
_cell.angle_beta   90.00
_cell.angle_gamma   90.00
#
_symmetry.space_group_name_H-M   'P 1'
#
loop_
_entity.id
_entity.type
_entity.pdbx_description
1 polymer ?
#
loop_
_entity_poly.entity_id
_entity_poly.type
_entity_poly.pdbx_seq_one_letter_code
_entity_poly.pdbx_strand_id
1 'polypeptide(L)' 'MDKESDQWRMECEARYVLQLHGLQRRRDYLALVERRRGAAARGELELVVKREWDKMNGTKGRR' A
#
# COMPACT_ATOMS: atom_id res chain seq x y z
N MET A 1 12.49 8.79 -17.11
CA MET A 1 11.78 8.58 -15.83
C MET A 1 11.48 7.10 -15.74
N ASP A 2 12.26 6.41 -14.92
CA ASP A 2 12.33 4.95 -14.85
C ASP A 2 11.13 4.41 -14.06
N LYS A 3 10.05 4.08 -14.78
CA LYS A 3 8.78 3.56 -14.24
C LYS A 3 8.95 2.39 -13.26
N GLU A 4 10.02 1.63 -13.41
CA GLU A 4 10.38 0.49 -12.54
C GLU A 4 10.78 0.95 -11.13
N SER A 5 11.47 2.09 -11.01
CA SER A 5 11.86 2.66 -9.71
C SER A 5 10.65 3.13 -8.91
N ASP A 6 9.64 3.67 -9.58
CA ASP A 6 8.43 4.19 -8.93
C ASP A 6 7.48 3.07 -8.50
N GLN A 7 7.40 1.98 -9.27
CA GLN A 7 6.70 0.78 -8.83
C GLN A 7 7.32 0.18 -7.57
N TRP A 8 8.65 0.02 -7.54
CA TRP A 8 9.33 -0.52 -6.37
C TRP A 8 9.11 0.34 -5.12
N ARG A 9 9.16 1.67 -5.24
CA ARG A 9 8.84 2.59 -4.14
C ARG A 9 7.40 2.43 -3.65
N MET A 10 6.45 2.24 -4.56
CA MET A 10 5.04 2.06 -4.21
C MET A 10 4.80 0.74 -3.49
N GLU A 11 5.50 -0.33 -3.86
CA GLU A 11 5.47 -1.61 -3.13
C GLU A 11 6.06 -1.47 -1.72
N CYS A 12 7.20 -0.79 -1.57
CA CYS A 12 7.79 -0.49 -0.26
C CYS A 12 6.82 0.31 0.61
N GLU A 13 6.17 1.34 0.07
CA GLU A 13 5.18 2.15 0.77
C GLU A 13 3.96 1.32 1.17
N ALA A 14 3.48 0.43 0.29
CA ALA A 14 2.38 -0.48 0.59
C ALA A 14 2.72 -1.44 1.75
N ARG A 15 3.94 -2.01 1.76
CA ARG A 15 4.41 -2.85 2.88
C ARG A 15 4.47 -2.08 4.19
N TYR A 16 4.95 -0.84 4.16
CA TYR A 16 4.95 0.03 5.33
C TYR A 16 3.52 0.25 5.86
N VAL A 17 2.56 0.54 4.97
CA VAL A 17 1.15 0.67 5.37
C VAL A 17 0.64 -0.60 6.04
N LEU A 18 0.96 -1.79 5.53
CA LEU A 18 0.56 -3.05 6.15
C LEU A 18 1.19 -3.31 7.52
N GLN A 19 2.41 -2.81 7.75
CA GLN A 19 3.10 -2.86 9.04
C GLN A 19 2.48 -1.91 10.08
N LEU A 20 1.72 -0.90 9.67
CA LEU A 20 1.00 -0.04 10.61
C LEU A 20 -0.01 -0.86 11.41
N HIS A 21 0.10 -0.75 12.73
CA HIS A 21 -0.77 -1.43 13.68
C HIS A 21 -2.19 -0.82 13.65
N GLY A 22 -3.15 -1.64 13.23
CA GLY A 22 -4.57 -1.31 13.25
C GLY A 22 -5.07 -0.61 11.99
N LEU A 23 -6.36 -0.78 11.72
CA LEU A 23 -7.03 -0.26 10.54
C LEU A 23 -7.02 1.27 10.50
N GLN A 24 -7.13 1.94 11.65
CA GLN A 24 -7.18 3.39 11.73
C GLN A 24 -5.89 4.04 11.21
N ARG A 25 -4.72 3.57 11.66
CA ARG A 25 -3.42 4.13 11.22
C ARG A 25 -3.19 3.96 9.72
N ARG A 26 -3.68 2.86 9.14
CA ARG A 26 -3.63 2.64 7.68
C ARG A 26 -4.49 3.65 6.95
N ARG A 27 -5.71 3.90 7.43
CA ARG A 27 -6.62 4.92 6.88
C ARG A 27 -6.04 6.32 7.00
N ASP A 28 -5.46 6.66 8.14
CA ASP A 28 -4.84 7.97 8.37
C ASP A 28 -3.67 8.20 7.41
N TYR A 29 -2.85 7.17 7.16
CA TYR A 29 -1.77 7.24 6.17
C TYR A 29 -2.30 7.43 4.75
N LEU A 30 -3.32 6.67 4.33
CA LEU A 30 -3.93 6.82 3.02
C LEU A 30 -4.57 8.22 2.84
N ALA A 31 -5.18 8.77 3.88
CA ALA A 31 -5.71 10.13 3.87
C ALA A 31 -4.59 11.18 3.77
N LEU A 32 -3.44 10.95 4.40
CA LEU A 32 -2.26 11.81 4.25
C LEU A 32 -1.72 11.78 2.81
N VAL A 33 -1.66 10.60 2.19
CA VAL A 33 -1.26 10.43 0.79
C VAL A 33 -2.21 11.18 -0.14
N GLU A 34 -3.51 11.06 0.08
CA GLU A 34 -4.51 11.82 -0.68
C GLU A 34 -4.32 13.33 -0.54
N ARG A 35 -4.09 13.84 0.67
CA ARG A 35 -3.83 15.27 0.90
C ARG A 35 -2.55 15.77 0.24
N ARG A 36 -1.51 14.94 0.14
CA ARG A 36 -0.19 15.34 -0.39
C ARG A 36 -0.04 15.12 -1.89
N ARG A 37 -0.61 14.04 -2.42
CA ARG A 37 -0.37 13.54 -3.79
C ARG A 37 -1.67 13.40 -4.60
N GLY A 38 -2.83 13.61 -3.98
CA GLY A 38 -4.14 13.54 -4.62
C GLY A 38 -4.82 12.17 -4.51
N ALA A 39 -6.11 12.16 -4.86
CA ALA A 39 -6.96 10.97 -4.78
C ALA A 39 -6.48 9.82 -5.68
N ALA A 40 -5.90 10.14 -6.84
CA ALA A 40 -5.33 9.14 -7.76
C ALA A 40 -4.21 8.35 -7.09
N ALA A 41 -3.25 9.05 -6.47
CA ALA A 41 -2.12 8.41 -5.77
C ALA A 41 -2.58 7.56 -4.57
N ARG A 42 -3.63 8.01 -3.85
CA ARG A 42 -4.25 7.20 -2.80
C ARG A 42 -4.83 5.90 -3.39
N GLY A 43 -5.58 6.00 -4.49
CA GLY A 43 -6.19 4.85 -5.15
C GLY A 43 -5.16 3.84 -5.63
N GLU A 44 -4.08 4.31 -6.26
CA GLU A 44 -2.96 3.46 -6.69
C GLU A 44 -2.32 2.74 -5.50
N LEU A 45 -2.01 3.47 -4.42
CA LEU A 45 -1.42 2.89 -3.22
C LEU A 45 -2.37 1.86 -2.56
N GLU A 46 -3.67 2.12 -2.51
CA GLU A 46 -4.66 1.21 -1.96
C GLU A 46 -4.72 -0.12 -2.74
N LEU A 47 -4.62 -0.07 -4.07
CA LEU A 47 -4.53 -1.26 -4.91
C LEU A 47 -3.26 -2.07 -4.62
N VAL A 48 -2.12 -1.42 -4.47
CA VAL A 48 -0.85 -2.10 -4.17
C VAL A 48 -0.85 -2.67 -2.76
N VAL A 49 -1.40 -1.95 -1.76
CA VAL A 49 -1.61 -2.45 -0.39
C VAL A 49 -2.45 -3.72 -0.39
N LYS A 50 -3.55 -3.74 -1.14
CA LYS A 50 -4.40 -4.93 -1.28
C LYS A 50 -3.63 -6.10 -1.90
N ARG A 51 -2.87 -5.86 -2.98
CA ARG A 51 -2.04 -6.90 -3.62
C ARG A 51 -1.02 -7.49 -2.66
N GLU A 52 -0.30 -6.66 -1.89
CA GLU A 52 0.67 -7.14 -0.91
C GLU A 52 -0.01 -7.91 0.24
N TRP A 53 -1.20 -7.47 0.68
CA TRP A 53 -2.00 -8.19 1.68
C TRP A 53 -2.44 -9.57 1.18
N ASP A 54 -2.90 -9.66 -0.06
CA ASP A 54 -3.31 -10.91 -0.69
C ASP A 54 -2.10 -11.86 -0.86
N LYS A 55 -0.90 -11.35 -1.20
CA LYS A 55 0.33 -12.14 -1.21
C LYS A 55 0.65 -12.72 0.18
N MET A 56 0.51 -11.93 1.24
CA MET A 56 0.77 -12.34 2.63
C MET A 56 -0.25 -13.35 3.17
N ASN A 57 -1.52 -13.26 2.77
CA ASN A 57 -2.58 -14.15 3.26
C ASN A 57 -2.81 -15.36 2.37
N GLY A 58 -2.60 -15.24 1.05
CA GLY A 58 -2.61 -16.36 0.11
C GLY A 58 -1.51 -17.39 0.39
N THR A 59 -0.40 -16.97 1.00
CA THR A 59 0.64 -17.87 1.51
C THR A 59 0.28 -18.53 2.85
N LYS A 60 -0.61 -17.91 3.66
CA LYS A 60 -1.09 -18.48 4.93
C LYS A 60 -2.20 -19.53 4.75
N GLY A 61 -2.78 -19.66 3.55
CA GLY A 61 -3.88 -20.60 3.25
C GLY A 61 -3.46 -21.93 2.58
N ARG A 62 -2.17 -22.21 2.40
CA ARG A 62 -1.67 -23.56 2.06
C ARG A 62 -0.98 -24.17 3.28
N ARG A 63 -1.74 -24.57 4.28
CA ARG A 63 -1.28 -25.54 5.28
C ARG A 63 -2.45 -26.28 5.88
#